data_AF-A0A6J6DVU3-F1
#
_entry.id   AF-A0A6J6DVU3-F1
#
_cell.length_a   1.000
_cell.length_b   1.000
_cell.length_c   1.000
_cell.angle_alpha   90.00
_cell.angle_beta   90.00
_cell.angle_gamma   90.00
#
_symmetry.space_group_name_H-M   'P 1'
#
loop_
_entity.id
_entity.type
_entity.pdbx_description
1 polymer ?
#
loop_
_entity_poly.entity_id
_entity_poly.type
_entity_poly.pdbx_seq_one_letter_code
_entity_poly.pdbx_strand_id
1 'polypeptide(L)'
;MSDTASSTSPSAPADVDGEPSTWIELVAAILLGLAGILTAYAAYNGALAGGDALKAYTESSRLNNDANSEYIDYAQTYASDQATFLQYQILVERGELDTAAVVKSDIMSLELETALDAWLEVPQGEGPLNPLGMEEYVVPQYDRYVELADAASATFTEAQNIDDRGDNFDLAAVYLAVSLFFAGIAALFKVRRLQMAMLAASFLLLFPGLQAIAKGKGWA
;
A
#
# COMPACT_ATOMS: atom_id res chain seq x y z
N MET A 1 -97.02 -1.20 -31.60
CA MET A 1 -96.93 -1.66 -30.20
C MET A 1 -96.97 -3.18 -30.29
N SER A 2 -95.85 -3.89 -30.27
CA SER A 2 -94.88 -3.88 -29.18
C SER A 2 -93.43 -3.98 -29.66
N ASP A 3 -92.59 -3.11 -29.10
CA ASP A 3 -91.16 -3.32 -28.85
C ASP A 3 -90.98 -4.64 -28.04
N THR A 4 -89.85 -5.35 -27.99
CA THR A 4 -88.49 -4.85 -27.75
C THR A 4 -87.47 -5.99 -27.89
N ALA A 5 -86.27 -5.62 -28.35
CA ALA A 5 -84.95 -6.01 -27.83
C ALA A 5 -84.47 -7.47 -27.95
N SER A 6 -83.89 -7.74 -29.12
CA SER A 6 -82.45 -8.02 -29.33
C SER A 6 -81.62 -8.60 -28.17
N SER A 7 -81.05 -9.75 -28.48
CA SER A 7 -79.95 -10.46 -27.82
C SER A 7 -78.70 -9.60 -27.58
N THR A 8 -78.17 -9.65 -26.36
CA THR A 8 -76.73 -9.49 -26.10
C THR A 8 -76.35 -10.30 -24.86
N SER A 9 -75.59 -11.37 -25.07
CA SER A 9 -74.89 -12.09 -24.00
C SER A 9 -73.87 -11.18 -23.32
N PRO A 10 -73.65 -11.28 -22.01
CA PRO A 10 -72.52 -10.61 -21.36
C PRO A 10 -71.22 -11.32 -21.75
N SER A 11 -70.32 -10.59 -22.42
CA SER A 11 -68.94 -10.98 -22.67
C SER A 11 -68.18 -11.06 -21.35
N ALA A 12 -67.62 -12.23 -21.03
CA ALA A 12 -66.66 -12.40 -19.95
C ALA A 12 -65.45 -11.47 -20.16
N PRO A 13 -64.88 -10.85 -19.12
CA PRO A 13 -63.58 -10.23 -19.24
C PRO A 13 -62.56 -11.35 -19.48
N ALA A 14 -61.89 -11.29 -20.62
CA ALA A 14 -60.65 -12.03 -20.81
C ALA A 14 -59.59 -11.34 -19.95
N ASP A 15 -59.47 -11.75 -18.69
CA ASP A 15 -58.28 -11.50 -17.90
C ASP A 15 -57.14 -12.24 -18.60
N VAL A 16 -56.41 -11.49 -19.44
CA VAL A 16 -55.09 -11.89 -19.95
C VAL A 16 -54.13 -11.72 -18.78
N ASP A 17 -54.20 -12.65 -17.84
CA ASP A 17 -53.11 -12.90 -16.90
C ASP A 17 -51.94 -13.46 -17.73
N GLY A 18 -51.15 -12.55 -18.30
CA GLY A 18 -49.89 -12.91 -18.93
C GLY A 18 -49.03 -13.61 -17.89
N GLU A 19 -48.67 -14.88 -18.16
CA GLU A 19 -47.85 -15.69 -17.27
C GLU A 19 -46.64 -14.87 -16.75
N PRO A 20 -46.35 -14.91 -15.44
CA PRO A 20 -45.16 -14.28 -14.91
C PRO A 20 -43.95 -14.80 -15.68
N SER A 21 -43.13 -13.88 -16.16
CA SER A 21 -42.05 -14.15 -17.09
C SER A 21 -40.92 -14.94 -16.41
N THR A 22 -41.06 -16.26 -16.32
CA THR A 22 -40.18 -17.17 -15.55
C THR A 22 -38.70 -17.02 -15.90
N TRP A 23 -38.37 -16.66 -17.15
CA TRP A 23 -36.98 -16.44 -17.57
C TRP A 23 -36.35 -15.18 -16.97
N ILE A 24 -37.13 -14.12 -16.70
CA ILE A 24 -36.64 -12.88 -16.06
C ILE A 24 -36.28 -13.17 -14.61
N GLU A 25 -37.14 -13.93 -13.92
CA GLU A 25 -36.88 -14.39 -12.55
C GLU A 25 -35.65 -15.29 -12.48
N LEU A 26 -35.49 -16.19 -13.45
CA LEU A 26 -34.30 -17.04 -13.57
C LEU A 26 -33.02 -16.21 -13.77
N VAL A 27 -33.04 -15.25 -14.72
CA VAL A 27 -31.89 -14.37 -14.97
C VAL A 27 -31.58 -13.52 -13.74
N ALA A 28 -32.59 -12.96 -13.08
CA ALA A 28 -32.43 -12.21 -11.84
C ALA A 28 -31.78 -13.08 -10.76
N ALA A 29 -32.26 -14.31 -10.55
CA ALA A 29 -31.71 -15.24 -9.57
C ALA A 29 -30.26 -15.64 -9.86
N ILE A 30 -29.92 -15.90 -11.13
CA ILE A 30 -28.55 -16.20 -11.56
C ILE A 30 -27.63 -15.00 -11.30
N LEU A 31 -28.03 -13.79 -11.70
CA LEU A 31 -27.26 -12.58 -11.45
C LEU A 31 -27.07 -12.33 -9.95
N LEU A 32 -28.10 -12.61 -9.15
CA LEU A 32 -28.04 -12.47 -7.70
C LEU A 32 -27.02 -13.43 -7.08
N GLY A 33 -27.07 -14.71 -7.46
CA GLY A 33 -26.12 -15.71 -6.99
C GLY A 33 -24.68 -15.40 -7.40
N LEU A 34 -24.48 -15.03 -8.66
CA LEU A 34 -23.15 -14.69 -9.18
C LEU A 34 -22.59 -13.43 -8.52
N ALA A 35 -23.38 -12.35 -8.45
CA ALA A 35 -22.95 -11.11 -7.81
C ALA A 35 -22.63 -11.34 -6.32
N GLY A 36 -23.43 -12.15 -5.61
CA GLY A 36 -23.19 -12.48 -4.21
C GLY A 36 -21.87 -13.23 -3.98
N ILE A 37 -21.59 -14.26 -4.79
CA ILE A 37 -20.33 -15.02 -4.72
C ILE A 37 -19.13 -14.11 -5.05
N LEU A 38 -19.23 -13.32 -6.11
CA LEU A 38 -18.16 -12.42 -6.51
C LEU A 38 -17.93 -11.31 -5.47
N THR A 39 -18.98 -10.81 -4.82
CA THR A 39 -18.87 -9.82 -3.73
C THR A 39 -18.11 -10.42 -2.55
N ALA A 40 -18.48 -11.64 -2.13
CA ALA A 40 -17.77 -12.33 -1.05
C ALA A 40 -16.31 -12.61 -1.40
N TYR A 41 -16.04 -13.01 -2.65
CA TYR A 41 -14.70 -13.20 -3.16
C TYR A 41 -13.87 -11.91 -3.13
N ALA A 42 -14.44 -10.81 -3.61
CA ALA A 42 -13.79 -9.51 -3.62
C ALA A 42 -13.49 -9.03 -2.19
N ALA A 43 -14.48 -9.05 -1.30
CA ALA A 43 -14.29 -8.65 0.10
C ALA A 43 -13.21 -9.47 0.83
N TYR A 44 -13.14 -10.78 0.57
CA TYR A 44 -12.09 -11.63 1.13
C TYR A 44 -10.69 -11.26 0.64
N ASN A 45 -10.51 -11.03 -0.67
CA ASN A 45 -9.20 -10.69 -1.23
C ASN A 45 -8.77 -9.25 -0.86
N GLY A 46 -9.71 -8.31 -0.76
CA GLY A 46 -9.46 -6.96 -0.25
C GLY A 46 -8.95 -6.99 1.18
N ALA A 47 -9.62 -7.72 2.07
CA ALA A 47 -9.19 -7.89 3.46
C ALA A 47 -7.83 -8.59 3.59
N LEU A 48 -7.54 -9.59 2.72
CA LEU A 48 -6.25 -10.28 2.71
C LEU A 48 -5.13 -9.32 2.29
N ALA A 49 -5.31 -8.59 1.19
CA ALA A 49 -4.36 -7.60 0.71
C ALA A 49 -4.12 -6.48 1.74
N GLY A 50 -5.18 -5.94 2.36
CA GLY A 50 -5.04 -4.94 3.42
C GLY A 50 -4.27 -5.46 4.64
N GLY A 51 -4.44 -6.74 4.99
CA GLY A 51 -3.66 -7.38 6.05
C GLY A 51 -2.17 -7.50 5.71
N ASP A 52 -1.85 -7.93 4.49
CA ASP A 52 -0.47 -8.06 4.01
C ASP A 52 0.20 -6.69 3.85
N ALA A 53 -0.51 -5.68 3.33
CA ALA A 53 -0.06 -4.30 3.24
C ALA A 53 0.23 -3.72 4.63
N LEU A 54 -0.68 -3.89 5.60
CA LEU A 54 -0.47 -3.43 6.98
C LEU A 54 0.78 -4.06 7.62
N LYS A 55 1.00 -5.35 7.39
CA LYS A 55 2.20 -6.05 7.85
C LYS A 55 3.47 -5.45 7.24
N ALA A 56 3.46 -5.20 5.93
CA ALA A 56 4.59 -4.58 5.23
C ALA A 56 4.84 -3.13 5.68
N TYR A 57 3.80 -2.31 5.87
CA TYR A 57 3.94 -0.96 6.43
C TYR A 57 4.51 -0.98 7.85
N THR A 58 4.09 -1.94 8.67
CA THR A 58 4.63 -2.10 10.03
C THR A 58 6.10 -2.48 9.99
N GLU A 59 6.50 -3.39 9.10
CA GLU A 59 7.90 -3.77 8.92
C GLU A 59 8.75 -2.62 8.39
N SER A 60 8.26 -1.86 7.40
CA SER A 60 8.91 -0.64 6.91
C SER A 60 9.13 0.38 8.05
N SER A 61 8.12 0.57 8.90
CA SER A 61 8.23 1.45 10.08
C SER A 61 9.28 0.95 11.07
N ARG A 62 9.36 -0.37 11.28
CA ARG A 62 10.39 -0.99 12.13
C ARG A 62 11.79 -0.77 11.57
N LEU A 63 11.99 -1.03 10.27
CA LEU A 63 13.26 -0.80 9.58
C LEU A 63 13.69 0.67 9.62
N ASN A 64 12.75 1.61 9.44
CA ASN A 64 13.05 3.04 9.58
C ASN A 64 13.46 3.43 11.02
N ASN A 65 12.84 2.81 12.03
CA ASN A 65 13.25 3.04 13.41
C ASN A 65 14.66 2.48 13.67
N ASP A 66 14.96 1.28 13.20
CA ASP A 66 16.29 0.67 13.29
C ASP A 66 17.33 1.56 12.56
N ALA A 67 17.02 2.04 11.35
CA ALA A 67 17.87 2.95 10.58
C ALA A 67 18.14 4.26 11.35
N ASN A 68 17.10 4.86 11.94
CA ASN A 68 17.26 6.07 12.75
C ASN A 68 18.14 5.84 13.98
N SER A 69 18.05 4.67 14.62
CA SER A 69 18.94 4.31 15.72
C SER A 69 20.40 4.25 15.26
N GLU A 70 20.69 3.57 14.14
CA GLU A 70 22.05 3.50 13.57
C GLU A 70 22.57 4.89 13.18
N TYR A 71 21.73 5.75 12.59
CA TYR A 71 22.13 7.13 12.27
C TYR A 71 22.44 7.96 13.51
N ILE A 72 21.68 7.78 14.59
CA ILE A 72 21.95 8.45 15.87
C ILE A 72 23.30 7.99 16.44
N ASP A 73 23.58 6.68 16.41
CA ASP A 73 24.86 6.14 16.88
C ASP A 73 26.04 6.64 16.02
N TYR A 74 25.88 6.67 14.69
CA TYR A 74 26.82 7.32 13.77
C TYR A 74 27.07 8.79 14.16
N ALA A 75 26.00 9.58 14.33
CA ALA A 75 26.12 11.00 14.63
C ALA A 75 26.78 11.27 15.99
N GLN A 76 26.55 10.40 16.99
CA GLN A 76 27.22 10.47 18.28
C GLN A 76 28.70 10.15 18.15
N THR A 77 29.07 9.09 17.43
CA THR A 77 30.47 8.73 17.16
C THR A 77 31.18 9.85 16.42
N TYR A 78 30.59 10.36 15.33
CA TYR A 78 31.13 11.48 14.55
C TYR A 78 31.38 12.73 15.41
N ALA A 79 30.43 13.09 16.28
CA ALA A 79 30.57 14.24 17.17
C ALA A 79 31.65 14.02 18.25
N SER A 80 31.73 12.81 18.81
CA SER A 80 32.76 12.41 19.77
C SER A 80 34.16 12.46 19.15
N ASP A 81 34.29 11.95 17.93
CA ASP A 81 35.54 11.93 17.17
C ASP A 81 35.99 13.34 16.80
N GLN A 82 35.06 14.20 16.37
CA GLN A 82 35.38 15.60 16.09
C GLN A 82 35.90 16.33 17.34
N ALA A 83 35.27 16.11 18.50
CA ALA A 83 35.74 16.70 19.76
C ALA A 83 37.12 16.17 20.16
N THR A 84 37.35 14.86 19.99
CA THR A 84 38.62 14.20 20.32
C THR A 84 39.75 14.66 19.42
N PHE A 85 39.49 14.80 18.11
CA PHE A 85 40.45 15.37 17.16
C PHE A 85 40.81 16.81 17.51
N LEU A 86 39.84 17.66 17.85
CA LEU A 86 40.13 19.04 18.28
C LEU A 86 41.01 19.07 19.52
N GLN A 87 40.76 18.19 20.50
CA GLN A 87 41.59 18.08 21.70
C GLN A 87 43.02 17.62 21.37
N TYR A 88 43.17 16.63 20.49
CA TYR A 88 44.47 16.19 19.98
C TYR A 88 45.21 17.35 19.29
N GLN A 89 44.57 18.06 18.37
CA GLN A 89 45.20 19.16 17.64
C GLN A 89 45.64 20.28 18.58
N ILE A 90 44.83 20.65 19.58
CA ILE A 90 45.22 21.66 20.59
C ILE A 90 46.48 21.23 21.35
N LEU A 91 46.62 19.96 21.71
CA LEU A 91 47.81 19.45 22.41
C LEU A 91 49.05 19.48 21.50
N VAL A 92 48.89 19.11 20.22
CA VAL A 92 49.96 19.19 19.22
C VAL A 92 50.43 20.64 19.05
N GLU A 93 49.52 21.60 18.90
CA GLU A 93 49.85 23.03 18.76
C GLU A 93 50.53 23.62 20.01
N ARG A 94 50.27 23.05 21.19
CA ARG A 94 50.91 23.44 22.46
C ARG A 94 52.27 22.76 22.69
N GLY A 95 52.66 21.82 21.83
CA GLY A 95 53.87 21.01 22.00
C GLY A 95 53.77 19.93 23.07
N GLU A 96 52.55 19.59 23.54
CA GLU A 96 52.30 18.55 24.54
C GLU A 96 52.20 17.16 23.88
N LEU A 97 53.26 16.76 23.17
CA LEU A 97 53.25 15.60 22.26
C LEU A 97 53.03 14.26 22.97
N ASP A 98 53.57 14.09 24.18
CA ASP A 98 53.35 12.86 24.96
C ASP A 98 51.87 12.67 25.32
N THR A 99 51.18 13.77 25.70
CA THR A 99 49.75 13.75 25.99
C THR A 99 48.93 13.54 24.71
N ALA A 100 49.33 14.18 23.60
CA ALA A 100 48.67 14.00 22.31
C ALA A 100 48.76 12.54 21.83
N ALA A 101 49.91 11.88 22.04
CA ALA A 101 50.09 10.46 21.72
C ALA A 101 49.13 9.57 22.50
N VAL A 102 48.93 9.84 23.81
CA VAL A 102 47.94 9.13 24.63
C VAL A 102 46.51 9.35 24.13
N VAL A 103 46.14 10.58 23.75
CA VAL A 103 44.81 10.84 23.17
C VAL A 103 44.61 10.01 21.90
N LYS A 104 45.63 9.95 21.04
CA LYS A 104 45.57 9.18 19.81
C LYS A 104 45.44 7.67 20.07
N SER A 105 46.29 7.08 20.91
CA SER A 105 46.35 5.62 21.07
C SER A 105 45.28 5.05 22.02
N ASP A 106 44.86 5.83 23.03
CA ASP A 106 44.06 5.29 24.13
C ASP A 106 42.63 5.86 24.18
N ILE A 107 42.34 6.95 23.47
CA ILE A 107 41.05 7.66 23.54
C ILE A 107 40.33 7.74 22.20
N MET A 108 41.04 7.92 21.08
CA MET A 108 40.40 7.96 19.76
C MET A 108 39.69 6.64 19.44
N SER A 109 38.63 6.74 18.66
CA SER A 109 38.05 5.59 17.97
C SER A 109 39.08 5.03 16.97
N LEU A 110 38.95 3.74 16.64
CA LEU A 110 39.83 3.10 15.65
C LEU A 110 39.67 3.76 14.27
N GLU A 111 38.45 4.17 13.96
CA GLU A 111 38.05 4.85 12.75
C GLU A 111 38.76 6.21 12.63
N LEU A 112 38.76 7.00 13.71
CA LEU A 112 39.45 8.29 13.75
C LEU A 112 40.98 8.12 13.73
N GLU A 113 41.53 7.15 14.46
CA GLU A 113 42.98 6.90 14.48
C GLU A 113 43.48 6.52 13.08
N THR A 114 42.78 5.60 12.41
CA THR A 114 43.10 5.17 11.04
C THR A 114 43.05 6.34 10.06
N ALA A 115 42.00 7.16 10.14
CA ALA A 115 41.87 8.34 9.31
C ALA A 115 42.92 9.40 9.62
N LEU A 116 43.31 9.56 10.88
CA LEU A 116 44.35 10.50 11.30
C LEU A 116 45.72 10.07 10.77
N ASP A 117 46.04 8.77 10.82
CA ASP A 117 47.27 8.23 10.24
C ASP A 117 47.36 8.53 8.74
N ALA A 118 46.30 8.23 7.99
CA ALA A 118 46.25 8.54 6.56
C ALA A 118 46.34 10.06 6.31
N TRP A 119 45.63 10.87 7.09
CA TRP A 119 45.63 12.32 6.94
C TRP A 119 47.02 12.95 7.17
N LEU A 120 47.80 12.44 8.14
CA LEU A 120 49.15 12.91 8.43
C LEU A 120 50.17 12.57 7.33
N GLU A 121 49.89 11.57 6.50
CA GLU A 121 50.71 11.23 5.33
C GLU A 121 50.45 12.17 4.14
N VAL A 122 49.29 12.84 4.09
CA VAL A 122 48.94 13.77 3.02
C VAL A 122 49.71 15.08 3.19
N PRO A 123 50.36 15.61 2.13
CA PRO A 123 51.01 16.91 2.18
C PRO A 123 50.05 18.03 2.62
N GLN A 124 50.55 18.91 3.49
CA GLN A 124 49.81 20.08 3.98
C GLN A 124 49.21 20.88 2.82
N GLY A 125 47.89 21.01 2.80
CA GLY A 125 47.13 21.74 1.77
C GLY A 125 46.66 20.91 0.58
N GLU A 126 47.00 19.62 0.49
CA GLU A 126 46.59 18.72 -0.61
C GLU A 126 45.47 17.73 -0.20
N GLY A 127 45.02 17.77 1.06
CA GLY A 127 43.99 16.87 1.62
C GLY A 127 42.77 17.58 2.21
N PRO A 128 41.83 16.81 2.79
CA PRO A 128 40.71 17.37 3.54
C PRO A 128 41.20 18.19 4.75
N LEU A 129 40.33 19.07 5.25
CA LEU A 129 40.68 19.98 6.34
C LEU A 129 41.05 19.25 7.65
N ASN A 130 40.50 18.06 7.86
CA ASN A 130 40.75 17.22 9.02
C ASN A 130 40.55 15.73 8.67
N PRO A 131 40.98 14.81 9.56
CA PRO A 131 40.88 13.37 9.32
C PRO A 131 39.47 12.85 9.05
N LEU A 132 38.42 13.47 9.62
CA LEU A 132 37.04 13.00 9.43
C LEU A 132 36.53 13.21 7.99
N GLY A 133 37.28 13.94 7.15
CA GLY A 133 37.02 14.06 5.71
C GLY A 133 37.81 13.10 4.84
N MET A 134 38.62 12.21 5.42
CA MET A 134 39.38 11.18 4.69
C MET A 134 38.45 10.03 4.27
N GLU A 135 38.80 9.34 3.19
CA GLU A 135 38.06 8.14 2.74
C GLU A 135 38.20 6.99 3.75
N GLU A 136 39.30 6.97 4.50
CA GLU A 136 39.60 6.00 5.55
C GLU A 136 38.72 6.18 6.81
N TYR A 137 38.06 7.34 6.96
CA TYR A 137 37.13 7.56 8.06
C TYR A 137 35.78 6.88 7.79
N VAL A 138 35.71 5.59 8.08
CA VAL A 138 34.52 4.76 7.87
C VAL A 138 33.89 4.41 9.21
N VAL A 139 32.70 4.95 9.47
CA VAL A 139 31.90 4.64 10.66
C VAL A 139 30.82 3.61 10.29
N PRO A 140 30.92 2.34 10.71
CA PRO A 140 30.08 1.24 10.22
C PRO A 140 28.56 1.47 10.36
N GLN A 141 28.15 2.24 11.36
CA GLN A 141 26.75 2.57 11.62
C GLN A 141 26.12 3.38 10.48
N TYR A 142 26.91 4.17 9.74
CA TYR A 142 26.38 4.91 8.60
C TYR A 142 26.00 3.99 7.44
N ASP A 143 26.86 3.03 7.11
CA ASP A 143 26.57 2.03 6.09
C ASP A 143 25.34 1.20 6.48
N ARG A 144 25.25 0.83 7.75
CA ARG A 144 24.10 0.10 8.28
C ARG A 144 22.81 0.90 8.21
N TYR A 145 22.86 2.20 8.52
CA TYR A 145 21.75 3.12 8.35
C TYR A 145 21.25 3.13 6.90
N VAL A 146 22.16 3.25 5.92
CA VAL A 146 21.81 3.27 4.49
C VAL A 146 21.13 1.98 4.08
N GLU A 147 21.68 0.82 4.45
CA GLU A 147 21.08 -0.49 4.15
C GLU A 147 19.65 -0.62 4.69
N LEU A 148 19.42 -0.20 5.95
CA LEU A 148 18.12 -0.29 6.59
C LEU A 148 17.12 0.70 6.01
N ALA A 149 17.56 1.92 5.69
CA ALA A 149 16.73 2.94 5.07
C ALA A 149 16.26 2.52 3.67
N ASP A 150 17.16 1.93 2.87
CA ASP A 150 16.82 1.39 1.55
C ASP A 150 15.84 0.22 1.65
N ALA A 151 16.07 -0.70 2.60
CA ALA A 151 15.15 -1.79 2.88
C ALA A 151 13.76 -1.30 3.33
N ALA A 152 13.72 -0.27 4.17
CA ALA A 152 12.48 0.36 4.63
C ALA A 152 11.69 0.95 3.46
N SER A 153 12.37 1.66 2.55
CA SER A 153 11.78 2.27 1.36
C SER A 153 11.26 1.23 0.37
N ALA A 154 12.03 0.17 0.10
CA ALA A 154 11.60 -0.93 -0.75
C ALA A 154 10.37 -1.65 -0.17
N THR A 155 10.37 -1.91 1.14
CA THR A 155 9.25 -2.56 1.84
C THR A 155 7.99 -1.68 1.83
N PHE A 156 8.15 -0.37 1.97
CA PHE A 156 7.04 0.59 1.87
C PHE A 156 6.41 0.59 0.48
N THR A 157 7.25 0.58 -0.56
CA THR A 157 6.79 0.53 -1.96
C THR A 157 6.05 -0.77 -2.25
N GLU A 158 6.53 -1.89 -1.72
CA GLU A 158 5.80 -3.16 -1.84
C GLU A 158 4.47 -3.13 -1.09
N ALA A 159 4.42 -2.54 0.10
CA ALA A 159 3.18 -2.35 0.85
C ALA A 159 2.14 -1.56 0.04
N GLN A 160 2.56 -0.47 -0.62
CA GLN A 160 1.68 0.31 -1.50
C GLN A 160 1.14 -0.51 -2.67
N ASN A 161 2.00 -1.29 -3.33
CA ASN A 161 1.57 -2.13 -4.44
C ASN A 161 0.55 -3.20 -4.02
N ILE A 162 0.69 -3.75 -2.82
CA ILE A 162 -0.27 -4.71 -2.25
C ILE A 162 -1.58 -4.01 -1.93
N ASP A 163 -1.52 -2.84 -1.29
CA ASP A 163 -2.69 -2.03 -0.90
C ASP A 163 -3.50 -1.60 -2.13
N ASP A 164 -2.84 -1.07 -3.16
CA ASP A 164 -3.46 -0.67 -4.43
C ASP A 164 -4.18 -1.84 -5.13
N ARG A 165 -3.64 -3.07 -5.01
CA ARG A 165 -4.30 -4.28 -5.51
C ARG A 165 -5.52 -4.64 -4.67
N GLY A 166 -5.41 -4.49 -3.35
CA GLY A 166 -6.50 -4.66 -2.38
C GLY A 166 -7.68 -3.73 -2.66
N ASP A 167 -7.40 -2.44 -2.88
CA ASP A 167 -8.38 -1.40 -3.20
C ASP A 167 -9.22 -1.74 -4.43
N ASN A 168 -8.63 -2.41 -5.42
CA ASN A 168 -9.38 -2.88 -6.59
C ASN A 168 -10.41 -3.96 -6.23
N PHE A 169 -10.15 -4.81 -5.23
CA PHE A 169 -11.13 -5.76 -4.73
C PHE A 169 -12.23 -5.07 -3.91
N ASP A 170 -11.88 -4.08 -3.09
CA ASP A 170 -12.89 -3.31 -2.35
C ASP A 170 -13.82 -2.56 -3.31
N LEU A 171 -13.26 -1.94 -4.35
CA LEU A 171 -14.02 -1.32 -5.42
C LEU A 171 -14.93 -2.33 -6.15
N ALA A 172 -14.43 -3.54 -6.42
CA ALA A 172 -15.23 -4.60 -7.02
C ALA A 172 -16.42 -4.99 -6.13
N ALA A 173 -16.19 -5.16 -4.82
CA ALA A 173 -17.24 -5.50 -3.87
C ALA A 173 -18.36 -4.44 -3.86
N VAL A 174 -18.01 -3.15 -3.95
CA VAL A 174 -18.99 -2.05 -4.05
C VAL A 174 -19.83 -2.17 -5.33
N TYR A 175 -19.19 -2.32 -6.50
CA TYR A 175 -19.93 -2.46 -7.77
C TYR A 175 -20.85 -3.68 -7.77
N LEU A 176 -20.37 -4.81 -7.26
CA LEU A 176 -21.13 -6.06 -7.20
C LEU A 176 -22.27 -5.99 -6.18
N ALA A 177 -22.11 -5.32 -5.05
CA ALA A 177 -23.18 -5.10 -4.09
C ALA A 177 -24.31 -4.25 -4.67
N VAL A 178 -23.98 -3.19 -5.42
CA VAL A 178 -24.99 -2.38 -6.11
C VAL A 178 -25.66 -3.17 -7.25
N SER A 179 -24.89 -3.98 -7.99
CA SER A 179 -25.44 -4.90 -9.00
C SER A 179 -26.40 -5.92 -8.39
N LEU A 180 -26.05 -6.50 -7.23
CA LEU A 180 -26.87 -7.42 -6.45
C LEU A 180 -28.18 -6.77 -6.01
N PHE A 181 -28.12 -5.53 -5.52
CA PHE A 181 -29.29 -4.76 -5.13
C PHE A 181 -30.28 -4.59 -6.29
N PHE A 182 -29.80 -4.15 -7.46
CA PHE A 182 -30.67 -3.97 -8.63
C PHE A 182 -31.26 -5.30 -9.13
N ALA A 183 -30.49 -6.38 -9.13
CA ALA A 183 -31.01 -7.72 -9.47
C ALA A 183 -32.10 -8.18 -8.49
N GLY A 184 -31.93 -7.94 -7.18
CA GLY A 184 -32.90 -8.31 -6.16
C GLY A 184 -34.19 -7.52 -6.24
N ILE A 185 -34.09 -6.21 -6.47
CA ILE A 185 -35.25 -5.34 -6.66
C ILE A 185 -35.98 -5.68 -7.97
N ALA A 186 -35.26 -6.06 -9.04
CA ALA A 186 -35.88 -6.51 -10.29
C ALA A 186 -36.81 -7.72 -10.09
N ALA A 187 -36.44 -8.66 -9.21
CA ALA A 187 -37.25 -9.84 -8.90
C ALA A 187 -38.57 -9.50 -8.18
N LEU A 188 -38.67 -8.34 -7.51
CA LEU A 188 -39.86 -7.94 -6.74
C LEU A 188 -40.92 -7.19 -7.57
N PHE A 189 -40.51 -6.53 -8.66
CA PHE A 189 -41.44 -5.73 -9.47
C PHE A 189 -42.31 -6.59 -10.39
N LYS A 190 -43.59 -6.25 -10.49
CA LYS A 190 -44.54 -6.90 -11.43
C LYS A 190 -44.59 -6.23 -12.82
N VAL A 191 -43.99 -5.06 -12.97
CA VAL A 191 -44.01 -4.28 -14.22
C VAL A 191 -42.77 -4.62 -15.05
N ARG A 192 -42.97 -5.30 -16.19
CA ARG A 192 -41.88 -5.84 -17.03
C ARG A 192 -40.86 -4.79 -17.49
N ARG A 193 -41.31 -3.56 -17.80
CA ARG A 193 -40.39 -2.47 -18.17
C ARG A 193 -39.44 -2.09 -17.04
N LEU A 194 -39.94 -2.09 -15.80
CA LEU A 194 -39.15 -1.75 -14.62
C LEU A 194 -38.19 -2.89 -14.25
N GLN A 195 -38.63 -4.14 -14.38
CA GLN A 195 -37.74 -5.30 -14.22
C GLN A 195 -36.56 -5.25 -15.21
N MET A 196 -36.83 -5.01 -16.49
CA MET A 196 -35.79 -4.91 -17.52
C MET A 196 -34.82 -3.74 -17.28
N ALA A 197 -35.33 -2.58 -16.84
CA ALA A 197 -34.49 -1.44 -16.50
C ALA A 197 -33.54 -1.74 -15.34
N MET A 198 -34.03 -2.39 -14.29
CA MET A 198 -33.22 -2.77 -13.12
C MET A 198 -32.19 -3.86 -13.47
N LEU A 199 -32.57 -4.86 -14.28
CA LEU A 199 -31.63 -5.88 -14.76
C LEU A 199 -30.53 -5.27 -15.66
N ALA A 200 -30.88 -4.32 -16.53
CA ALA A 200 -29.89 -3.61 -17.33
C ALA A 200 -28.91 -2.82 -16.45
N ALA A 201 -29.39 -2.14 -15.41
CA ALA A 201 -28.55 -1.44 -14.45
C ALA A 201 -27.63 -2.40 -13.67
N SER A 202 -28.16 -3.54 -13.21
CA SER A 202 -27.39 -4.60 -12.57
C SER A 202 -26.26 -5.11 -13.47
N PHE A 203 -26.57 -5.41 -14.73
CA PHE A 203 -25.59 -5.90 -15.70
C PHE A 203 -24.50 -4.87 -16.00
N LEU A 204 -24.89 -3.60 -16.14
CA LEU A 204 -23.96 -2.49 -16.39
C LEU A 204 -22.93 -2.35 -15.25
N LEU A 205 -23.32 -2.57 -14.00
CA LEU A 205 -22.43 -2.50 -12.83
C LEU A 205 -21.64 -3.78 -12.58
N LEU A 206 -22.08 -4.91 -13.11
CA LEU A 206 -21.36 -6.18 -13.00
C LEU A 206 -20.03 -6.12 -13.75
N PHE A 207 -20.02 -5.45 -14.92
CA PHE A 207 -18.83 -5.30 -15.75
C PHE A 207 -17.66 -4.57 -15.07
N PRO A 208 -17.80 -3.34 -14.52
CA PRO A 208 -16.71 -2.68 -13.81
C PRO A 208 -16.29 -3.45 -12.55
N GLY A 209 -17.21 -4.16 -11.88
CA GLY A 209 -16.86 -5.06 -10.77
C GLY A 209 -15.92 -6.18 -11.19
N LEU A 210 -16.20 -6.85 -12.32
CA LEU A 210 -15.31 -7.88 -12.88
C LEU A 210 -13.96 -7.29 -13.34
N GLN A 211 -13.97 -6.11 -13.94
CA GLN A 211 -12.74 -5.42 -14.35
C GLN A 211 -11.87 -5.07 -13.14
N ALA A 212 -12.47 -4.62 -12.05
CA ALA A 212 -11.77 -4.32 -10.81
C ALA A 212 -11.17 -5.60 -10.18
N ILE A 213 -11.88 -6.73 -10.17
CA ILE A 213 -11.30 -8.04 -9.77
C ILE A 213 -10.10 -8.40 -10.64
N ALA A 214 -10.19 -8.20 -11.97
CA ALA A 214 -9.09 -8.49 -12.88
C ALA A 214 -7.85 -7.63 -12.61
N LYS A 215 -8.04 -6.34 -12.31
CA LYS A 215 -6.96 -5.44 -11.90
C LYS A 215 -6.32 -5.84 -10.57
N GLY A 216 -7.13 -6.18 -9.56
CA GLY A 216 -6.63 -6.66 -8.27
C GLY A 216 -5.79 -7.93 -8.37
N LYS A 217 -6.05 -8.78 -9.38
CA LYS A 217 -5.24 -9.97 -9.70
C LYS A 217 -3.99 -9.70 -10.55
N GLY A 218 -3.81 -8.49 -11.08
CA GLY A 218 -2.71 -8.17 -12.00
C GLY A 218 -2.91 -8.72 -13.42
N TRP A 219 -4.15 -8.88 -13.88
CA TRP A 219 -4.46 -9.34 -15.24
C TRP A 219 -4.62 -8.19 -16.25
N ALA A 220 -4.35 -6.95 -15.85
CA ALA A 220 -4.58 -5.73 -16.63
C ALA A 220 -3.30 -4.92 -16.82
#